data_AF-A0A1H3YPI3-F1
#
_entry.id   AF-A0A1H3YPI3-F1
#
_cell.length_a   1.000
_cell.length_b   1.000
_cell.length_c   1.000
_cell.angle_alpha   90.00
_cell.angle_beta   90.00
_cell.angle_gamma   90.00
#
_symmetry.space_group_name_H-M   'P 1'
#
loop_
_entity.id
_entity.type
_entity.pdbx_description
1 polymer ?
#
loop_
_entity_poly.entity_id
_entity_poly.type
_entity_poly.pdbx_seq_one_letter_code
_entity_poly.pdbx_strand_id
1 'polypeptide(L)'
;MPSKKSDSIKSNKDSERKALNYHEAVNEARIQSPGYKVWQSIVLILPFSGAMFLLWYIKGASLDVVYSDYIRLINSYLPDTLAKESFLVPDVLTRIPVTYLIRWINVTFFSYSVNFDRLLGVLGVLIMMFTVSLYINRMHFNVFSVIALMAVGFSLNKWELLLNGSGYPHFLSYGLFFYNYYILERVFTGTKKRYDDVLLTVLPYIALLTAGPYIVQYCAALIASALYMLVIKNRNVDRSRIPIYVITTAIPVIMFLWSNSMARYEYAGAADVTLMEVLTKQTGFTVHFILNGFASELLSGSCLESMLGLGVIGYSDIYLTGAIVVATYLLAFILFFRKGIYKKTVFPLILMVSGLSSHALVFLSRYIFLTEIYAWQSRYSLQYMPGVLGLIMIYGLLFTDWYERYLVYRHKEKRLEPESRKRRRSNPGVLSLVCLFFALAIPVSFIAGTLVTGRLEMSNMPYRKIYFESIREAALNVDDYTDDELNAIFEYNHGANKVRHAISVLQDNKLNVFREG
;
A
#
# COMPACT_ATOMS: atom_id res chain seq x y z
N MET A 1 -38.13 -31.19 38.55
CA MET A 1 -37.45 -31.53 37.27
C MET A 1 -36.64 -30.33 36.75
N PRO A 2 -35.33 -30.20 37.05
CA PRO A 2 -34.44 -29.27 36.34
C PRO A 2 -33.16 -29.89 35.71
N SER A 3 -32.85 -31.18 35.87
CA SER A 3 -31.51 -31.71 35.53
C SER A 3 -31.23 -31.92 34.02
N LYS A 4 -32.25 -32.18 33.17
CA LYS A 4 -32.02 -32.48 31.74
C LYS A 4 -31.49 -31.29 30.91
N LYS A 5 -31.73 -30.05 31.34
CA LYS A 5 -31.26 -28.85 30.62
C LYS A 5 -29.78 -28.53 30.89
N SER A 6 -29.26 -28.80 32.10
CA SER A 6 -27.84 -28.59 32.39
C SER A 6 -26.94 -29.62 31.72
N ASP A 7 -27.40 -30.87 31.62
CA ASP A 7 -26.61 -31.97 31.05
C ASP A 7 -26.50 -31.88 29.52
N SER A 8 -27.55 -31.41 28.86
CA SER A 8 -27.51 -31.14 27.41
C SER A 8 -26.61 -29.96 27.05
N ILE A 9 -26.57 -28.90 27.88
CA ILE A 9 -25.68 -27.75 27.68
C ILE A 9 -24.21 -28.12 27.96
N LYS A 10 -23.94 -28.93 29.00
CA LYS A 10 -22.59 -29.47 29.28
C LYS A 10 -22.09 -30.38 28.16
N SER A 11 -22.93 -31.32 27.71
CA SER A 11 -22.64 -32.23 26.61
C SER A 11 -22.32 -31.47 25.31
N ASN A 12 -23.07 -30.41 25.01
CA ASN A 12 -22.84 -29.60 23.82
C ASN A 12 -21.49 -28.85 23.89
N LYS A 13 -21.15 -28.25 25.05
CA LYS A 13 -19.85 -27.58 25.27
C LYS A 13 -18.66 -28.52 25.21
N ASP A 14 -18.79 -29.74 25.75
CA ASP A 14 -17.73 -30.76 25.65
C ASP A 14 -17.55 -31.27 24.22
N SER A 15 -18.63 -31.35 23.45
CA SER A 15 -18.58 -31.70 22.03
C SER A 15 -17.90 -30.60 21.18
N GLU A 16 -18.20 -29.33 21.44
CA GLU A 16 -17.55 -28.19 20.81
C GLU A 16 -16.06 -28.11 21.15
N ARG A 17 -15.70 -28.35 22.42
CA ARG A 17 -14.31 -28.35 22.88
C ARG A 17 -13.49 -29.48 22.26
N LYS A 18 -14.06 -30.69 22.17
CA LYS A 18 -13.43 -31.81 21.45
C LYS A 18 -13.28 -31.52 19.95
N ALA A 19 -14.26 -30.87 19.33
CA ALA A 19 -14.18 -30.47 17.93
C ALA A 19 -13.09 -29.39 17.70
N LEU A 20 -12.92 -28.46 18.63
CA LEU A 20 -11.88 -27.43 18.60
C LEU A 20 -10.48 -28.05 18.73
N ASN A 21 -10.26 -28.89 19.74
CA ASN A 21 -8.97 -29.59 19.93
C ASN A 21 -8.61 -30.47 18.73
N TYR A 22 -9.62 -31.08 18.08
CA TYR A 22 -9.40 -31.87 16.88
C TYR A 22 -9.04 -31.01 15.65
N HIS A 23 -9.67 -29.84 15.52
CA HIS A 23 -9.33 -28.86 14.49
C HIS A 23 -7.87 -28.40 14.61
N GLU A 24 -7.43 -28.11 15.84
CA GLU A 24 -6.05 -27.70 16.13
C GLU A 24 -5.06 -28.82 15.78
N ALA A 25 -5.31 -30.07 16.18
CA ALA A 25 -4.43 -31.19 15.88
C ALA A 25 -4.25 -31.46 14.37
N VAL A 26 -5.32 -31.35 13.58
CA VAL A 26 -5.23 -31.52 12.11
C VAL A 26 -4.42 -30.38 11.48
N ASN A 27 -4.56 -29.16 11.98
CA ASN A 27 -3.80 -28.01 11.51
C ASN A 27 -2.31 -28.12 11.91
N GLU A 28 -2.00 -28.54 13.13
CA GLU A 28 -0.62 -28.75 13.60
C GLU A 28 0.10 -29.80 12.74
N ALA A 29 -0.54 -30.93 12.46
CA ALA A 29 0.04 -31.97 11.61
C ALA A 29 0.32 -31.47 10.18
N ARG A 30 -0.56 -30.63 9.62
CA ARG A 30 -0.34 -29.98 8.32
C ARG A 30 0.89 -29.07 8.35
N ILE A 31 0.99 -28.23 9.38
CA ILE A 31 2.07 -27.24 9.53
C ILE A 31 3.43 -27.92 9.69
N GLN A 32 3.47 -29.10 10.31
CA GLN A 32 4.71 -29.87 10.47
C GLN A 32 5.15 -30.61 9.20
N SER A 33 4.30 -30.70 8.18
CA SER A 33 4.63 -31.43 6.94
C SER A 33 5.81 -30.80 6.18
N PRO A 34 6.69 -31.61 5.56
CA PRO A 34 7.84 -31.09 4.80
C PRO A 34 7.43 -30.13 3.68
N GLY A 35 6.36 -30.46 2.94
CA GLY A 35 5.85 -29.60 1.87
C GLY A 35 5.38 -28.23 2.36
N TYR A 36 4.79 -28.17 3.56
CA TYR A 36 4.36 -26.89 4.13
C TYR A 36 5.54 -26.03 4.59
N LYS A 37 6.60 -26.63 5.15
CA LYS A 37 7.84 -25.91 5.48
C LYS A 37 8.51 -25.31 4.23
N VAL A 38 8.56 -26.08 3.14
CA VAL A 38 9.06 -25.59 1.84
C VAL A 38 8.20 -24.42 1.34
N TRP A 39 6.87 -24.53 1.41
CA TRP A 39 5.97 -23.44 1.06
C TRP A 39 6.23 -22.17 1.88
N GLN A 40 6.43 -22.28 3.20
CA GLN A 40 6.75 -21.13 4.04
C GLN A 40 8.05 -20.46 3.64
N SER A 41 9.09 -21.24 3.29
CA SER A 41 10.36 -20.71 2.79
C SER A 41 10.18 -19.98 1.46
N ILE A 42 9.40 -20.56 0.53
CA ILE A 42 9.08 -19.92 -0.76
C ILE A 42 8.41 -18.56 -0.54
N VAL A 43 7.38 -18.49 0.31
CA VAL A 43 6.67 -17.24 0.61
C VAL A 43 7.59 -16.14 1.12
N LEU A 44 8.63 -16.46 1.90
CA LEU A 44 9.60 -15.46 2.39
C LEU A 44 10.58 -14.99 1.33
N ILE A 45 10.82 -15.80 0.29
CA ILE A 45 11.75 -15.47 -0.80
C ILE A 45 11.05 -14.68 -1.92
N LEU A 46 9.74 -14.84 -2.09
CA LEU A 46 8.97 -14.14 -3.14
C LEU A 46 9.16 -12.62 -3.18
N PRO A 47 9.20 -11.88 -2.06
CA PRO A 47 9.46 -10.44 -2.09
C PRO A 47 10.79 -10.05 -2.75
N PHE A 48 11.83 -10.87 -2.62
CA PHE A 48 13.11 -10.62 -3.28
C PHE A 48 13.00 -10.78 -4.79
N SER A 49 12.23 -11.76 -5.27
CA SER A 49 11.95 -11.92 -6.70
C SER A 49 11.16 -10.74 -7.25
N GLY A 50 10.18 -10.23 -6.49
CA GLY A 50 9.44 -9.02 -6.84
C GLY A 50 10.32 -7.77 -6.87
N ALA A 51 11.23 -7.61 -5.91
CA ALA A 51 12.19 -6.52 -5.91
C ALA A 51 13.13 -6.57 -7.12
N MET A 52 13.63 -7.76 -7.49
CA MET A 52 14.42 -7.96 -8.70
C MET A 52 13.64 -7.61 -9.97
N PHE A 53 12.35 -7.94 -10.03
CA PHE A 53 11.47 -7.53 -11.12
C PHE A 53 11.36 -6.01 -11.24
N LEU A 54 11.17 -5.28 -10.13
CA LEU A 54 11.13 -3.81 -10.15
C LEU A 54 12.47 -3.20 -10.58
N LEU A 55 13.59 -3.75 -10.13
CA LEU A 55 14.93 -3.31 -10.56
C LEU A 55 15.17 -3.54 -12.05
N TRP A 56 14.74 -4.70 -12.58
CA TRP A 56 14.77 -4.98 -14.01
C TRP A 56 13.97 -3.95 -14.80
N TYR A 57 12.75 -3.66 -14.35
CA TYR A 57 11.89 -2.67 -14.99
C TYR A 57 12.51 -1.25 -14.95
N ILE A 58 12.99 -0.80 -13.79
CA ILE A 58 13.67 0.51 -13.65
C ILE A 58 14.84 0.62 -14.62
N LYS A 59 15.69 -0.41 -14.68
CA LYS A 59 16.86 -0.45 -15.56
C LYS A 59 16.46 -0.40 -17.04
N GLY A 60 15.34 -1.00 -17.40
CA GLY A 60 14.83 -1.00 -18.77
C GLY A 60 14.10 0.28 -19.16
N ALA A 61 13.45 0.96 -18.21
CA ALA A 61 12.52 2.07 -18.46
C ALA A 61 13.11 3.46 -18.23
N SER A 62 14.29 3.58 -17.62
CA SER A 62 14.82 4.88 -17.18
C SER A 62 16.34 5.01 -17.32
N LEU A 63 16.81 6.26 -17.24
CA LEU A 63 18.22 6.62 -17.10
C LEU A 63 18.47 7.37 -15.80
N ASP A 64 19.74 7.42 -15.39
CA ASP A 64 20.21 8.14 -14.21
C ASP A 64 20.30 9.65 -14.50
N VAL A 65 19.15 10.31 -14.60
CA VAL A 65 19.04 11.74 -14.94
C VAL A 65 17.95 12.42 -14.10
N VAL A 66 18.22 13.66 -13.69
CA VAL A 66 17.30 14.50 -12.91
C VAL A 66 16.23 15.17 -13.79
N TYR A 67 15.02 15.31 -13.25
CA TYR A 67 13.93 16.08 -13.88
C TYR A 67 12.84 16.40 -12.85
N SER A 68 11.84 17.20 -13.25
CA SER A 68 10.64 17.48 -12.46
C SER A 68 10.98 18.03 -11.07
N ASP A 69 10.50 17.38 -10.00
CA ASP A 69 10.76 17.76 -8.61
C ASP A 69 12.26 17.94 -8.29
N TYR A 70 13.17 17.21 -8.96
CA TYR A 70 14.61 17.38 -8.74
C TYR A 70 15.10 18.79 -9.09
N ILE A 71 14.51 19.48 -10.07
CA ILE A 71 14.90 20.85 -10.41
C ILE A 71 14.71 21.78 -9.22
N ARG A 72 13.58 21.66 -8.50
CA ARG A 72 13.36 22.39 -7.25
C ARG A 72 14.38 21.99 -6.19
N LEU A 73 14.66 20.69 -6.05
CA LEU A 73 15.57 20.19 -5.01
C LEU A 73 17.01 20.65 -5.22
N ILE A 74 17.49 20.65 -6.46
CA ILE A 74 18.84 21.12 -6.80
C ILE A 74 18.97 22.58 -6.42
N ASN A 75 18.06 23.43 -6.89
CA ASN A 75 18.09 24.86 -6.61
C ASN A 75 18.01 25.21 -5.12
N SER A 76 17.30 24.41 -4.32
CA SER A 76 17.11 24.69 -2.90
C SER A 76 18.16 24.06 -1.98
N TYR A 77 18.80 22.94 -2.38
CA TYR A 77 19.59 22.13 -1.45
C TYR A 77 21.01 21.81 -1.90
N LEU A 78 21.30 21.78 -3.21
CA LEU A 78 22.63 21.39 -3.66
C LEU A 78 23.72 22.45 -3.46
N PRO A 79 23.44 23.77 -3.49
CA PRO A 79 24.47 24.78 -3.22
C PRO A 79 25.16 24.60 -1.86
N ASP A 80 24.39 24.23 -0.82
CA ASP A 80 24.92 23.79 0.47
C ASP A 80 23.97 22.77 1.11
N THR A 81 24.38 21.51 1.03
CA THR A 81 23.59 20.37 1.53
C THR A 81 23.45 20.33 3.05
N LEU A 82 24.23 21.11 3.80
CA LEU A 82 24.21 21.18 5.26
C LEU A 82 23.81 22.58 5.78
N ALA A 83 23.32 23.46 4.91
CA ALA A 83 22.86 24.80 5.26
C ALA A 83 21.74 24.77 6.32
N LYS A 84 22.01 25.31 7.51
CA LYS A 84 21.05 25.33 8.64
C LYS A 84 19.69 25.93 8.28
N GLU A 85 19.70 26.93 7.40
CA GLU A 85 18.50 27.63 6.91
C GLU A 85 17.55 26.71 6.14
N SER A 86 18.07 25.63 5.54
CA SER A 86 17.28 24.62 4.85
C SER A 86 16.59 23.65 5.81
N PHE A 87 17.12 23.47 7.03
CA PHE A 87 16.62 22.51 8.03
C PHE A 87 15.75 23.14 9.12
N LEU A 88 16.09 24.35 9.57
CA LEU A 88 15.43 25.00 10.69
C LEU A 88 14.29 25.91 10.23
N VAL A 89 13.40 25.35 9.42
CA VAL A 89 12.20 26.04 8.92
C VAL A 89 10.95 25.58 9.66
N PRO A 90 9.96 26.46 9.88
CA PRO A 90 8.75 26.10 10.63
C PRO A 90 7.92 24.98 9.95
N ASP A 91 8.00 24.87 8.63
CA ASP A 91 7.33 23.85 7.81
C ASP A 91 8.19 22.58 7.58
N VAL A 92 9.26 22.33 8.36
CA VAL A 92 10.22 21.23 8.10
C VAL A 92 9.58 19.83 8.02
N LEU A 93 8.49 19.57 8.75
CA LEU A 93 7.84 18.25 8.73
C LEU A 93 7.01 18.02 7.47
N THR A 94 6.62 19.08 6.74
CA THR A 94 6.03 18.93 5.40
C THR A 94 7.08 18.68 4.33
N ARG A 95 8.34 19.08 4.58
CA ARG A 95 9.49 18.90 3.67
C ARG A 95 10.19 17.54 3.77
N ILE A 96 9.64 16.62 4.57
CA ILE A 96 10.13 15.24 4.72
C ILE A 96 11.60 15.22 5.20
N PRO A 97 11.86 15.42 6.51
CA PRO A 97 13.20 15.62 7.07
C PRO A 97 14.24 14.55 6.73
N VAL A 98 13.85 13.29 6.53
CA VAL A 98 14.80 12.22 6.14
C VAL A 98 15.49 12.53 4.81
N THR A 99 14.81 13.26 3.92
CA THR A 99 15.31 13.50 2.56
C THR A 99 16.60 14.29 2.55
N TYR A 100 16.81 15.14 3.54
CA TYR A 100 18.02 15.94 3.63
C TYR A 100 19.26 15.08 3.90
N LEU A 101 19.19 14.19 4.89
CA LEU A 101 20.27 13.26 5.21
C LEU A 101 20.57 12.35 4.02
N ILE A 102 19.54 11.79 3.41
CA ILE A 102 19.70 10.89 2.26
C ILE A 102 20.25 11.63 1.04
N ARG A 103 19.84 12.88 0.79
CA ARG A 103 20.43 13.71 -0.27
C ARG A 103 21.91 14.01 0.00
N TRP A 104 22.27 14.35 1.23
CA TRP A 104 23.68 14.54 1.59
C TRP A 104 24.50 13.28 1.30
N ILE A 105 23.99 12.10 1.68
CA ILE A 105 24.60 10.81 1.33
C ILE A 105 24.69 10.64 -0.20
N ASN A 106 23.63 10.96 -0.93
CA ASN A 106 23.56 10.82 -2.38
C ASN A 106 24.59 11.72 -3.09
N VAL A 107 24.70 12.99 -2.71
CA VAL A 107 25.71 13.92 -3.24
C VAL A 107 27.12 13.44 -2.90
N THR A 108 27.36 13.04 -1.64
CA THR A 108 28.70 12.71 -1.15
C THR A 108 29.24 11.40 -1.72
N PHE A 109 28.40 10.38 -1.88
CA PHE A 109 28.84 9.01 -2.19
C PHE A 109 28.37 8.49 -3.55
N PHE A 110 27.36 9.11 -4.17
CA PHE A 110 26.70 8.59 -5.37
C PHE A 110 26.56 9.64 -6.48
N SER A 111 27.24 10.79 -6.35
CA SER A 111 27.21 11.89 -7.32
C SER A 111 25.78 12.33 -7.68
N TYR A 112 24.89 12.40 -6.69
CA TYR A 112 23.48 12.76 -6.88
C TYR A 112 22.76 11.87 -7.92
N SER A 113 22.88 10.56 -7.74
CA SER A 113 22.27 9.53 -8.58
C SER A 113 20.78 9.38 -8.27
N VAL A 114 19.96 9.44 -9.31
CA VAL A 114 18.53 9.12 -9.24
C VAL A 114 18.34 7.61 -9.08
N ASN A 115 19.23 6.78 -9.63
CA ASN A 115 19.19 5.33 -9.42
C ASN A 115 19.36 4.93 -7.95
N PHE A 116 20.19 5.65 -7.18
CA PHE A 116 20.29 5.44 -5.73
C PHE A 116 18.95 5.69 -5.04
N ASP A 117 18.27 6.79 -5.36
CA ASP A 117 16.95 7.11 -4.82
C ASP A 117 15.91 6.05 -5.22
N ARG A 118 15.89 5.60 -6.49
CA ARG A 118 15.00 4.52 -6.96
C ARG A 118 15.24 3.21 -6.23
N LEU A 119 16.50 2.86 -5.90
CA LEU A 119 16.85 1.68 -5.12
C LEU A 119 16.25 1.74 -3.71
N LEU A 120 16.27 2.92 -3.07
CA LEU A 120 15.59 3.13 -1.78
C LEU A 120 14.07 2.95 -1.92
N GLY A 121 13.49 3.35 -3.06
CA GLY A 121 12.10 3.07 -3.40
C GLY A 121 11.79 1.57 -3.43
N VAL A 122 12.60 0.79 -4.14
CA VAL A 122 12.47 -0.68 -4.20
C VAL A 122 12.66 -1.32 -2.82
N LEU A 123 13.61 -0.82 -2.02
CA LEU A 123 13.82 -1.28 -0.65
C LEU A 123 12.56 -1.08 0.21
N GLY A 124 11.87 0.06 0.06
CA GLY A 124 10.60 0.31 0.72
C GLY A 124 9.53 -0.73 0.38
N VAL A 125 9.35 -1.04 -0.90
CA VAL A 125 8.43 -2.10 -1.36
C VAL A 125 8.84 -3.47 -0.84
N LEU A 126 10.15 -3.77 -0.83
CA LEU A 126 10.68 -5.04 -0.32
C LEU A 126 10.34 -5.22 1.17
N ILE A 127 10.61 -4.21 2.01
CA ILE A 127 10.30 -4.27 3.46
C ILE A 127 8.79 -4.44 3.67
N MET A 128 7.99 -3.70 2.92
CA MET A 128 6.53 -3.79 2.96
C MET A 128 6.05 -5.22 2.63
N MET A 129 6.47 -5.78 1.50
CA MET A 129 6.03 -7.11 1.05
C MET A 129 6.67 -8.25 1.83
N PHE A 130 7.86 -8.05 2.39
CA PHE A 130 8.44 -9.00 3.34
C PHE A 130 7.59 -9.09 4.61
N THR A 131 7.11 -7.95 5.12
CA THR A 131 6.19 -7.92 6.25
C THR A 131 4.86 -8.63 5.93
N VAL A 132 4.32 -8.40 4.74
CA VAL A 132 3.14 -9.14 4.24
C VAL A 132 3.41 -10.65 4.20
N SER A 133 4.61 -11.07 3.79
CA SER A 133 5.00 -12.49 3.74
C SER A 133 5.10 -13.13 5.12
N LEU A 134 5.60 -12.39 6.12
CA LEU A 134 5.58 -12.82 7.52
C LEU A 134 4.14 -13.07 8.01
N TYR A 135 3.22 -12.16 7.65
CA TYR A 135 1.81 -12.31 7.97
C TYR A 135 1.14 -13.50 7.25
N ILE A 136 1.38 -13.66 5.95
CA ILE A 136 0.88 -14.79 5.15
C ILE A 136 1.29 -16.13 5.77
N ASN A 137 2.58 -16.26 6.14
CA ASN A 137 3.11 -17.50 6.71
C ASN A 137 2.47 -17.90 8.02
N ARG A 138 2.07 -16.91 8.83
CA ARG A 138 1.35 -17.10 10.07
C ARG A 138 -0.10 -17.53 9.83
N MET A 139 -0.76 -16.96 8.81
CA MET A 139 -2.20 -17.10 8.60
C MET A 139 -2.58 -18.16 7.55
N HIS A 140 -1.59 -18.85 6.96
CA HIS A 140 -1.79 -20.03 6.10
C HIS A 140 -2.68 -19.77 4.88
N PHE A 141 -2.34 -18.72 4.12
CA PHE A 141 -3.13 -18.35 2.95
C PHE A 141 -3.03 -19.39 1.82
N ASN A 142 -4.06 -19.41 0.98
CA ASN A 142 -4.06 -20.19 -0.25
C ASN A 142 -3.16 -19.56 -1.33
N VAL A 143 -2.76 -20.38 -2.30
CA VAL A 143 -1.83 -19.97 -3.37
C VAL A 143 -2.35 -18.80 -4.21
N PHE A 144 -3.65 -18.73 -4.52
CA PHE A 144 -4.21 -17.65 -5.32
C PHE A 144 -4.13 -16.31 -4.59
N SER A 145 -4.46 -16.27 -3.30
CA SER A 145 -4.30 -15.06 -2.50
C SER A 145 -2.84 -14.65 -2.36
N VAL A 146 -1.91 -15.60 -2.21
CA VAL A 146 -0.47 -15.27 -2.18
C VAL A 146 0.00 -14.68 -3.51
N ILE A 147 -0.36 -15.29 -4.64
CA ILE A 147 -0.02 -14.77 -5.98
C ILE A 147 -0.64 -13.38 -6.16
N ALA A 148 -1.90 -13.16 -5.79
CA ALA A 148 -2.56 -11.86 -5.91
C ALA A 148 -1.87 -10.78 -5.05
N LEU A 149 -1.49 -11.10 -3.81
CA LEU A 149 -0.76 -10.17 -2.94
C LEU A 149 0.60 -9.81 -3.53
N MET A 150 1.35 -10.78 -4.07
CA MET A 150 2.64 -10.51 -4.70
C MET A 150 2.48 -9.71 -6.00
N ALA A 151 1.49 -10.05 -6.83
CA ALA A 151 1.19 -9.33 -8.06
C ALA A 151 0.87 -7.86 -7.75
N VAL A 152 -0.10 -7.59 -6.87
CA VAL A 152 -0.47 -6.22 -6.50
C VAL A 152 0.69 -5.48 -5.83
N GLY A 153 1.40 -6.12 -4.89
CA GLY A 153 2.53 -5.53 -4.18
C GLY A 153 3.65 -5.04 -5.11
N PHE A 154 3.96 -5.81 -6.15
CA PHE A 154 4.99 -5.50 -7.14
C PHE A 154 4.44 -5.01 -8.49
N SER A 155 3.16 -4.63 -8.54
CA SER A 155 2.51 -4.10 -9.74
C SER A 155 3.21 -2.85 -10.28
N LEU A 156 3.25 -2.69 -11.60
CA LEU A 156 3.77 -1.50 -12.27
C LEU A 156 2.74 -0.37 -12.39
N ASN A 157 1.57 -0.48 -11.75
CA ASN A 157 0.59 0.64 -11.70
C ASN A 157 1.16 1.91 -11.06
N LYS A 158 2.18 1.78 -10.20
CA LYS A 158 2.94 2.84 -9.53
C LYS A 158 4.22 3.25 -10.25
N TRP A 159 4.31 2.99 -11.56
CA TRP A 159 5.51 3.26 -12.37
C TRP A 159 5.99 4.71 -12.26
N GLU A 160 5.09 5.69 -12.19
CA GLU A 160 5.45 7.12 -12.23
C GLU A 160 6.32 7.49 -11.03
N LEU A 161 5.88 7.11 -9.83
CA LEU A 161 6.63 7.34 -8.61
C LEU A 161 7.92 6.50 -8.55
N LEU A 162 7.89 5.30 -9.14
CA LEU A 162 9.03 4.38 -9.20
C LEU A 162 10.15 4.91 -10.12
N LEU A 163 9.79 5.48 -11.28
CA LEU A 163 10.75 6.00 -12.25
C LEU A 163 11.20 7.43 -11.94
N ASN A 164 10.35 8.25 -11.33
CA ASN A 164 10.76 9.60 -10.93
C ASN A 164 11.95 9.54 -9.95
N GLY A 165 11.91 8.65 -8.96
CA GLY A 165 12.97 8.50 -7.97
C GLY A 165 12.80 9.39 -6.74
N SER A 166 12.34 10.63 -6.91
CA SER A 166 12.12 11.57 -5.78
C SER A 166 11.06 11.08 -4.78
N GLY A 167 10.20 10.15 -5.22
CA GLY A 167 9.16 9.50 -4.42
C GLY A 167 9.66 8.41 -3.46
N TYR A 168 10.96 8.09 -3.41
CA TYR A 168 11.50 7.06 -2.51
C TYR A 168 11.11 7.22 -1.01
N PRO A 169 10.95 8.42 -0.42
CA PRO A 169 10.58 8.54 0.99
C PRO A 169 9.22 7.92 1.25
N HIS A 170 8.28 8.09 0.32
CA HIS A 170 6.95 7.50 0.40
C HIS A 170 7.00 5.97 0.43
N PHE A 171 7.83 5.36 -0.41
CA PHE A 171 8.02 3.90 -0.41
C PHE A 171 8.63 3.40 0.90
N LEU A 172 9.66 4.08 1.42
CA LEU A 172 10.28 3.75 2.70
C LEU A 172 9.28 3.88 3.85
N SER A 173 8.44 4.92 3.84
CA SER A 173 7.37 5.10 4.80
C SER A 173 6.37 3.96 4.76
N TYR A 174 5.93 3.50 3.59
CA TYR A 174 5.05 2.33 3.50
C TYR A 174 5.69 1.04 4.02
N GLY A 175 7.00 0.85 3.81
CA GLY A 175 7.76 -0.23 4.45
C GLY A 175 7.70 -0.13 5.98
N LEU A 176 7.93 1.07 6.54
CA LEU A 176 7.84 1.35 7.97
C LEU A 176 6.43 1.14 8.52
N PHE A 177 5.40 1.60 7.80
CA PHE A 177 4.01 1.51 8.20
C PHE A 177 3.57 0.07 8.35
N PHE A 178 3.83 -0.75 7.32
CA PHE A 178 3.47 -2.17 7.33
C PHE A 178 4.20 -2.90 8.45
N TYR A 179 5.48 -2.60 8.67
CA TYR A 179 6.23 -3.17 9.78
C TYR A 179 5.58 -2.81 11.13
N ASN A 180 5.21 -1.54 11.36
CA ASN A 180 4.52 -1.13 12.57
C ASN A 180 3.16 -1.84 12.73
N TYR A 181 2.34 -1.89 11.67
CA TYR A 181 1.06 -2.61 11.67
C TYR A 181 1.23 -4.10 12.04
N TYR A 182 2.32 -4.73 11.58
CA TYR A 182 2.62 -6.11 11.93
C TYR A 182 3.07 -6.27 13.40
N ILE A 183 3.76 -5.28 13.97
CA ILE A 183 4.05 -5.26 15.41
C ILE A 183 2.73 -5.18 16.19
N LEU A 184 1.81 -4.32 15.77
CA LEU A 184 0.49 -4.20 16.41
C LEU A 184 -0.31 -5.51 16.30
N GLU A 185 -0.23 -6.21 15.17
CA GLU A 185 -0.81 -7.56 15.00
C GLU A 185 -0.24 -8.58 15.99
N ARG A 186 1.06 -8.52 16.30
CA ARG A 186 1.65 -9.39 17.34
C ARG A 186 1.11 -9.08 18.74
N VAL A 187 0.89 -7.81 19.06
CA VAL A 187 0.24 -7.40 20.32
C VAL A 187 -1.21 -7.90 20.34
N PHE A 188 -1.95 -7.66 19.26
CA PHE A 188 -3.34 -8.12 19.10
C PHE A 188 -3.49 -9.62 19.35
N THR A 189 -2.54 -10.40 18.86
CA THR A 189 -2.60 -11.87 18.91
C THR A 189 -1.85 -12.50 20.08
N GLY A 190 -1.25 -11.70 20.97
CA GLY A 190 -0.51 -12.20 22.14
C GLY A 190 0.87 -12.79 21.82
N THR A 191 1.39 -12.60 20.61
CA THR A 191 2.72 -13.08 20.18
C THR A 191 3.78 -11.98 20.27
N LYS A 192 3.64 -11.09 21.26
CA LYS A 192 4.48 -9.90 21.45
C LYS A 192 5.94 -10.28 21.71
N LYS A 193 6.89 -9.58 21.07
CA LYS A 193 8.33 -9.68 21.39
C LYS A 193 8.78 -8.61 22.38
N ARG A 194 9.98 -8.79 22.96
CA ARG A 194 10.57 -7.95 24.02
C ARG A 194 10.49 -6.44 23.76
N TYR A 195 10.68 -6.01 22.52
CA TYR A 195 10.78 -4.59 22.15
C TYR A 195 9.54 -4.03 21.44
N ASP A 196 8.46 -4.81 21.31
CA ASP A 196 7.30 -4.41 20.51
C ASP A 196 6.60 -3.17 21.06
N ASP A 197 6.47 -3.06 22.39
CA ASP A 197 5.86 -1.87 23.02
C ASP A 197 6.68 -0.60 22.78
N VAL A 198 8.01 -0.71 22.83
CA VAL A 198 8.92 0.41 22.55
C VAL A 198 8.81 0.81 21.08
N LEU A 199 8.82 -0.17 20.17
CA LEU A 199 8.69 0.10 18.74
C LEU A 199 7.35 0.74 18.38
N LEU A 200 6.23 0.30 18.97
CA LEU A 200 4.92 0.93 18.77
C LEU A 200 4.89 2.39 19.24
N THR A 201 5.76 2.77 20.18
CA THR A 201 5.90 4.14 20.69
C THR A 201 6.83 4.97 19.82
N VAL A 202 7.97 4.42 19.38
CA VAL A 202 9.03 5.16 18.68
C VAL A 202 8.79 5.27 17.16
N LEU A 203 8.30 4.21 16.52
CA LEU A 203 8.14 4.19 15.06
C LEU A 203 7.20 5.28 14.51
N PRO A 204 6.12 5.73 15.20
CA PRO A 204 5.36 6.89 14.76
C PRO A 204 6.18 8.19 14.63
N TYR A 205 7.18 8.40 15.48
CA TYR A 205 8.09 9.56 15.38
C TYR A 205 9.11 9.37 14.26
N ILE A 206 9.57 8.15 14.01
CA ILE A 206 10.41 7.86 12.83
C ILE A 206 9.61 8.07 11.54
N ALA A 207 8.33 7.66 11.54
CA ALA A 207 7.40 7.89 10.44
C ALA A 207 7.20 9.39 10.16
N LEU A 208 7.09 10.22 11.21
CA LEU A 208 6.98 11.68 11.07
C LEU A 208 8.11 12.29 10.24
N LEU A 209 9.32 11.75 10.34
CA LEU A 209 10.49 12.24 9.61
C LEU A 209 10.53 11.79 8.14
N THR A 210 9.73 10.79 7.76
CA THR A 210 9.83 10.12 6.45
C THR A 210 8.57 10.25 5.60
N ALA A 211 7.40 10.37 6.23
CA ALA A 211 6.11 10.18 5.58
C ALA A 211 5.52 11.44 4.92
N GLY A 212 5.96 12.62 5.33
CA GLY A 212 5.28 13.87 4.97
C GLY A 212 3.77 13.76 5.24
N PRO A 213 2.89 14.11 4.28
CA PRO A 213 1.44 14.05 4.49
C PRO A 213 0.88 12.66 4.81
N TYR A 214 1.60 11.58 4.45
CA TYR A 214 1.10 10.22 4.66
C TYR A 214 1.08 9.82 6.14
N ILE A 215 1.73 10.60 7.01
CA ILE A 215 1.67 10.40 8.47
C ILE A 215 0.22 10.43 8.98
N VAL A 216 -0.64 11.27 8.39
CA VAL A 216 -2.03 11.43 8.79
C VAL A 216 -2.79 10.12 8.62
N GLN A 217 -2.70 9.53 7.43
CA GLN A 217 -3.35 8.27 7.09
C GLN A 217 -2.77 7.09 7.89
N TYR A 218 -1.44 7.04 8.04
CA TYR A 218 -0.78 6.01 8.84
C TYR A 218 -1.25 6.02 10.31
N CYS A 219 -1.24 7.19 10.93
CA CYS A 219 -1.64 7.37 12.32
C CYS A 219 -3.15 7.15 12.52
N ALA A 220 -3.99 7.55 11.55
CA ALA A 220 -5.42 7.27 11.59
C ALA A 220 -5.69 5.76 11.65
N ALA A 221 -4.99 4.95 10.86
CA ALA A 221 -5.13 3.50 10.88
C ALA A 221 -4.67 2.88 12.22
N LEU A 222 -3.58 3.37 12.81
CA LEU A 222 -3.11 2.93 14.13
C LEU A 222 -4.08 3.30 15.26
N ILE A 223 -4.57 4.55 15.29
CA ILE A 223 -5.53 5.00 16.29
C ILE A 223 -6.83 4.21 16.17
N ALA A 224 -7.36 4.05 14.96
CA ALA A 224 -8.55 3.24 14.71
C ALA A 224 -8.36 1.80 15.22
N SER A 225 -7.18 1.21 15.00
CA SER A 225 -6.84 -0.13 15.48
C SER A 225 -6.75 -0.21 17.00
N ALA A 226 -6.15 0.79 17.66
CA ALA A 226 -6.06 0.87 19.11
C ALA A 226 -7.44 0.99 19.77
N LEU A 227 -8.30 1.87 19.24
CA LEU A 227 -9.69 2.03 19.67
C LEU A 227 -10.49 0.74 19.42
N TYR A 228 -10.28 0.11 18.26
CA TYR A 228 -10.92 -1.15 17.92
C TYR A 228 -10.60 -2.26 18.93
N MET A 229 -9.32 -2.41 19.32
CA MET A 229 -8.90 -3.39 20.33
C MET A 229 -9.59 -3.18 21.69
N LEU A 230 -9.87 -1.92 22.06
CA LEU A 230 -10.61 -1.57 23.26
C LEU A 230 -12.08 -2.01 23.15
N VAL A 231 -12.73 -1.72 22.03
CA VAL A 231 -14.14 -2.08 21.76
C VAL A 231 -14.36 -3.59 21.84
N ILE A 232 -13.50 -4.39 21.22
CA ILE A 232 -13.63 -5.85 21.23
C ILE A 232 -13.15 -6.50 22.53
N LYS A 233 -12.64 -5.70 23.48
CA LYS A 233 -12.11 -6.18 24.77
C LYS A 233 -11.07 -7.29 24.58
N ASN A 234 -10.13 -7.10 23.64
CA ASN A 234 -9.11 -8.10 23.34
C ASN A 234 -8.31 -8.46 24.61
N ARG A 235 -8.25 -9.75 24.95
CA ARG A 235 -7.61 -10.25 26.18
C ARG A 235 -6.09 -10.24 26.11
N ASN A 236 -5.51 -10.24 24.92
CA ASN A 236 -4.06 -10.23 24.71
C ASN A 236 -3.46 -8.83 24.90
N VAL A 237 -4.31 -7.80 24.88
CA VAL A 237 -3.89 -6.40 24.91
C VAL A 237 -4.06 -5.86 26.32
N ASP A 238 -2.99 -5.36 26.90
CA ASP A 238 -3.04 -4.60 28.14
C ASP A 238 -3.74 -3.26 27.90
N ARG A 239 -4.93 -3.09 28.49
CA ARG A 239 -5.76 -1.89 28.30
C ARG A 239 -5.09 -0.62 28.80
N SER A 240 -4.17 -0.71 29.76
CA SER A 240 -3.41 0.44 30.24
C SER A 240 -2.45 0.99 29.19
N ARG A 241 -2.08 0.16 28.19
CA ARG A 241 -1.19 0.54 27.08
C ARG A 241 -1.90 1.21 25.92
N ILE A 242 -3.22 0.99 25.77
CA ILE A 242 -3.99 1.57 24.65
C ILE A 242 -3.92 3.11 24.64
N PRO A 243 -4.10 3.83 25.77
CA PRO A 243 -3.93 5.29 25.80
C PRO A 243 -2.53 5.72 25.34
N ILE A 244 -1.48 4.98 25.72
CA ILE A 244 -0.10 5.27 25.30
C ILE A 244 0.02 5.14 23.78
N TYR A 245 -0.48 4.05 23.19
CA TYR A 245 -0.47 3.87 21.73
C TYR A 245 -1.26 4.97 20.99
N VAL A 246 -2.38 5.44 21.54
CA VAL A 246 -3.16 6.53 20.94
C VAL A 246 -2.40 7.85 21.04
N ILE A 247 -1.91 8.23 22.22
CA ILE A 247 -1.23 9.51 22.45
C ILE A 247 0.06 9.58 21.63
N THR A 248 0.89 8.53 21.66
CA THR A 248 2.16 8.48 20.93
C THR A 248 1.99 8.50 19.41
N THR A 249 0.80 8.12 18.92
CA THR A 249 0.45 8.16 17.49
C THR A 249 -0.18 9.50 17.12
N ALA A 250 -0.95 10.12 18.02
CA ALA A 250 -1.61 11.41 17.79
C ALA A 250 -0.61 12.58 17.79
N ILE A 251 0.43 12.54 18.64
CA ILE A 251 1.45 13.60 18.71
C ILE A 251 2.10 13.86 17.33
N PRO A 252 2.61 12.85 16.60
CA PRO A 252 3.11 13.03 15.23
C PRO A 252 2.14 13.73 14.27
N VAL A 253 0.85 13.41 14.35
CA VAL A 253 -0.18 14.07 13.51
C VAL A 253 -0.30 15.55 13.88
N ILE A 254 -0.38 15.87 15.17
CA ILE A 254 -0.47 17.25 15.65
C ILE A 254 0.77 18.05 15.23
N MET A 255 1.96 17.47 15.41
CA MET A 255 3.22 18.08 14.97
C MET A 255 3.24 18.34 13.47
N PHE A 256 2.83 17.34 12.67
CA PHE A 256 2.74 17.50 11.22
C PHE A 256 1.75 18.60 10.82
N LEU A 257 0.55 18.61 11.39
CA LEU A 257 -0.48 19.60 11.09
C LEU A 257 -0.04 21.02 11.51
N TRP A 258 0.67 21.14 12.63
CA TRP A 258 1.22 22.41 13.07
C TRP A 258 2.28 22.92 12.10
N SER A 259 3.23 22.06 11.70
CA SER A 259 4.21 22.39 10.67
C SER A 259 3.55 22.74 9.33
N ASN A 260 2.49 22.01 8.96
CA ASN A 260 1.72 22.26 7.75
C ASN A 260 0.96 23.58 7.75
N SER A 261 0.50 24.08 8.90
CA SER A 261 -0.15 25.39 9.00
C SER A 261 0.81 26.56 8.68
N MET A 262 2.12 26.31 8.66
CA MET A 262 3.15 27.29 8.33
C MET A 262 3.64 27.14 6.88
N ALA A 263 3.23 26.08 6.18
CA ALA A 263 3.61 25.84 4.79
C ALA A 263 2.85 26.79 3.85
N ARG A 264 3.56 27.33 2.86
CA ARG A 264 2.96 28.12 1.78
C ARG A 264 2.89 27.28 0.52
N TYR A 265 1.68 27.17 -0.03
CA TYR A 265 1.43 26.40 -1.24
C TYR A 265 1.07 27.33 -2.38
N GLU A 266 1.77 27.21 -3.51
CA GLU A 266 1.39 27.83 -4.78
C GLU A 266 0.84 26.72 -5.69
N TYR A 267 -0.48 26.71 -5.89
CA TYR A 267 -1.14 25.74 -6.77
C TYR A 267 -1.47 26.39 -8.11
N ALA A 268 -0.68 26.07 -9.14
CA ALA A 268 -1.03 26.45 -10.50
C ALA A 268 -2.32 25.72 -10.93
N GLY A 269 -3.34 26.48 -11.35
CA GLY A 269 -4.61 25.92 -11.82
C GLY A 269 -5.60 25.47 -10.74
N ALA A 270 -5.42 25.87 -9.48
CA ALA A 270 -6.42 25.63 -8.44
C ALA A 270 -7.64 26.55 -8.63
N ALA A 271 -8.84 25.96 -8.52
CA ALA A 271 -10.08 26.70 -8.43
C ALA A 271 -10.24 27.30 -7.02
N ASP A 272 -10.81 28.49 -6.95
CA ASP A 272 -11.16 29.16 -5.68
C ASP A 272 -12.47 28.57 -5.14
N VAL A 273 -12.40 27.33 -4.65
CA VAL A 273 -13.56 26.58 -4.12
C VAL A 273 -13.24 25.97 -2.76
N THR A 274 -14.25 25.97 -1.88
CA THR A 274 -14.14 25.32 -0.58
C THR A 274 -14.50 23.84 -0.65
N LEU A 275 -14.00 23.04 0.29
CA LEU A 275 -14.35 21.61 0.39
C LEU A 275 -15.87 21.41 0.52
N MET A 276 -16.53 22.22 1.35
CA MET A 276 -17.98 22.12 1.56
C MET A 276 -18.77 22.43 0.28
N GLU A 277 -18.31 23.40 -0.51
CA GLU A 277 -18.90 23.71 -1.80
C GLU A 277 -18.79 22.55 -2.77
N VAL A 278 -17.62 21.90 -2.87
CA VAL A 278 -17.45 20.74 -3.75
C VAL A 278 -18.34 19.57 -3.31
N LEU A 279 -18.41 19.28 -2.01
CA LEU A 279 -19.22 18.18 -1.49
C LEU A 279 -20.74 18.39 -1.68
N THR A 280 -21.22 19.63 -1.70
CA THR A 280 -22.67 19.93 -1.74
C THR A 280 -23.15 20.33 -3.13
N LYS A 281 -22.36 21.09 -3.89
CA LYS A 281 -22.73 21.61 -5.21
C LYS A 281 -22.13 20.82 -6.37
N GLN A 282 -21.04 20.09 -6.14
CA GLN A 282 -20.34 19.29 -7.16
C GLN A 282 -20.31 17.80 -6.77
N THR A 283 -21.48 17.28 -6.39
CA THR A 283 -21.64 15.89 -5.94
C THR A 283 -21.23 14.89 -7.02
N GLY A 284 -21.52 15.17 -8.29
CA GLY A 284 -21.10 14.35 -9.43
C GLY A 284 -19.57 14.18 -9.48
N PHE A 285 -18.83 15.29 -9.47
CA PHE A 285 -17.36 15.28 -9.41
C PHE A 285 -16.85 14.46 -8.22
N THR A 286 -17.40 14.68 -7.02
CA THR A 286 -16.98 13.96 -5.80
C THR A 286 -17.14 12.44 -5.96
N VAL A 287 -18.31 12.01 -6.44
CA VAL A 287 -18.60 10.58 -6.64
C VAL A 287 -17.69 10.00 -7.71
N HIS A 288 -17.58 10.63 -8.87
CA HIS A 288 -16.75 10.15 -9.96
C HIS A 288 -15.27 10.09 -9.60
N PHE A 289 -14.75 11.11 -8.89
CA PHE A 289 -13.37 11.12 -8.40
C PHE A 289 -13.09 9.90 -7.53
N ILE A 290 -13.95 9.60 -6.56
CA ILE A 290 -13.79 8.43 -5.68
C ILE A 290 -13.87 7.13 -6.50
N LEU A 291 -14.85 6.99 -7.39
CA LEU A 291 -15.01 5.79 -8.21
C LEU A 291 -13.82 5.56 -9.14
N ASN A 292 -13.27 6.62 -9.75
CA ASN A 292 -12.06 6.56 -10.56
C ASN A 292 -10.86 6.05 -9.75
N GLY A 293 -10.69 6.53 -8.52
CA GLY A 293 -9.67 6.04 -7.61
C GLY A 293 -9.78 4.54 -7.37
N PHE A 294 -10.96 4.03 -7.03
CA PHE A 294 -11.18 2.59 -6.83
C PHE A 294 -11.06 1.76 -8.11
N ALA A 295 -11.49 2.28 -9.27
CA ALA A 295 -11.30 1.59 -10.54
C ALA A 295 -9.81 1.43 -10.87
N SER A 296 -9.01 2.45 -10.54
CA SER A 296 -7.56 2.47 -10.77
C SER A 296 -6.79 1.39 -9.99
N GLU A 297 -7.36 0.90 -8.89
CA GLU A 297 -6.78 -0.19 -8.09
C GLU A 297 -6.82 -1.53 -8.84
N LEU A 298 -7.84 -1.74 -9.68
CA LEU A 298 -8.00 -2.97 -10.46
C LEU A 298 -7.24 -2.87 -11.80
N LEU A 299 -7.37 -1.76 -12.51
CA LEU A 299 -6.67 -1.46 -13.75
C LEU A 299 -6.01 -0.10 -13.63
N SER A 300 -4.69 -0.01 -13.87
CA SER A 300 -3.97 1.26 -13.75
C SER A 300 -4.60 2.39 -14.59
N GLY A 301 -4.43 3.64 -14.17
CA GLY A 301 -4.88 4.82 -14.92
C GLY A 301 -4.44 4.80 -16.38
N SER A 302 -3.19 4.43 -16.68
CA SER A 302 -2.69 4.31 -18.06
C SER A 302 -3.43 3.25 -18.88
N CYS A 303 -3.89 2.17 -18.25
CA CYS A 303 -4.73 1.16 -18.90
C CYS A 303 -6.14 1.71 -19.17
N LEU A 304 -6.73 2.40 -18.19
CA LEU A 304 -8.05 3.03 -18.35
C LEU A 304 -8.01 4.09 -19.47
N GLU A 305 -6.99 4.95 -19.48
CA GLU A 305 -6.76 5.96 -20.51
C GLU A 305 -6.56 5.34 -21.90
N SER A 306 -5.77 4.27 -22.00
CA SER A 306 -5.58 3.56 -23.26
C SER A 306 -6.89 2.94 -23.77
N MET A 307 -7.68 2.31 -22.90
CA MET A 307 -8.95 1.70 -23.27
C MET A 307 -10.01 2.76 -23.66
N LEU A 308 -10.02 3.92 -22.98
CA LEU A 308 -10.84 5.08 -23.34
C LEU A 308 -10.45 5.63 -24.71
N GLY A 309 -9.15 5.85 -24.95
CA GLY A 309 -8.63 6.38 -26.21
C GLY A 309 -8.92 5.48 -27.41
N LEU A 310 -8.98 4.15 -27.18
CA LEU A 310 -9.38 3.16 -28.19
C LEU A 310 -10.90 3.02 -28.36
N GLY A 311 -11.71 3.69 -27.53
CA GLY A 311 -13.18 3.56 -27.54
C GLY A 311 -13.70 2.20 -27.10
N VAL A 312 -12.88 1.39 -26.42
CA VAL A 312 -13.27 0.05 -25.93
C VAL A 312 -14.18 0.14 -24.72
N ILE A 313 -13.99 1.18 -23.90
CA ILE A 313 -14.81 1.49 -22.73
C ILE A 313 -15.20 2.97 -22.74
N GLY A 314 -16.28 3.31 -22.05
CA GLY A 314 -16.65 4.69 -21.72
C GLY A 314 -16.42 5.01 -20.24
N TYR A 315 -16.59 6.28 -19.87
CA TYR A 315 -16.51 6.72 -18.46
C TYR A 315 -17.52 6.00 -17.55
N SER A 316 -18.71 5.67 -18.05
CA SER A 316 -19.71 4.89 -17.32
C SER A 316 -19.19 3.52 -16.88
N ASP A 317 -18.37 2.86 -17.72
CA ASP A 317 -17.80 1.55 -17.41
C ASP A 317 -16.73 1.66 -16.32
N ILE A 318 -15.99 2.78 -16.30
CA ILE A 318 -15.00 3.06 -15.25
C ILE A 318 -15.71 3.31 -13.92
N TYR A 319 -16.74 4.14 -13.91
CA TYR A 319 -17.53 4.39 -12.71
C TYR A 319 -18.18 3.11 -12.18
N LEU A 320 -18.71 2.26 -13.07
CA LEU A 320 -19.25 0.96 -12.70
C LEU A 320 -18.17 0.04 -12.12
N THR A 321 -16.97 0.01 -12.72
CA THR A 321 -15.83 -0.76 -12.21
C THR A 321 -15.45 -0.30 -10.80
N GLY A 322 -15.34 1.01 -10.59
CA GLY A 322 -15.09 1.59 -9.27
C GLY A 322 -16.16 1.22 -8.25
N ALA A 323 -17.44 1.27 -8.64
CA ALA A 323 -18.56 0.94 -7.76
C ALA A 323 -18.56 -0.55 -7.39
N ILE A 324 -18.22 -1.43 -8.34
CA ILE A 324 -18.04 -2.86 -8.08
C ILE A 324 -16.90 -3.06 -7.09
N VAL A 325 -15.74 -2.43 -7.29
CA VAL A 325 -14.60 -2.54 -6.35
C VAL A 325 -15.04 -2.09 -4.95
N VAL A 326 -15.70 -0.94 -4.80
CA VAL A 326 -16.24 -0.48 -3.51
C VAL A 326 -17.20 -1.51 -2.89
N ALA A 327 -18.10 -2.11 -3.68
CA ALA A 327 -18.99 -3.16 -3.20
C ALA A 327 -18.21 -4.39 -2.69
N THR A 328 -17.08 -4.76 -3.31
CA THR A 328 -16.23 -5.85 -2.81
C THR A 328 -15.56 -5.51 -1.47
N TYR A 329 -15.16 -4.25 -1.24
CA TYR A 329 -14.66 -3.78 0.06
C TYR A 329 -15.74 -3.86 1.13
N LEU A 330 -16.96 -3.39 0.84
CA LEU A 330 -18.09 -3.45 1.76
C LEU A 330 -18.45 -4.90 2.11
N LEU A 331 -18.50 -5.79 1.11
CA LEU A 331 -18.74 -7.21 1.33
C LEU A 331 -17.65 -7.85 2.19
N ALA A 332 -16.37 -7.55 1.92
CA ALA A 332 -15.25 -8.05 2.71
C ALA A 332 -15.35 -7.60 4.17
N PHE A 333 -15.64 -6.32 4.42
CA PHE A 333 -15.86 -5.79 5.76
C PHE A 333 -16.99 -6.53 6.48
N ILE A 334 -18.16 -6.67 5.84
CA ILE A 334 -19.31 -7.39 6.41
C ILE A 334 -18.93 -8.84 6.75
N LEU A 335 -18.28 -9.55 5.83
CA LEU A 335 -17.89 -10.95 6.04
C LEU A 335 -16.81 -11.11 7.11
N PHE A 336 -15.87 -10.19 7.21
CA PHE A 336 -14.82 -10.18 8.24
C PHE A 336 -15.41 -10.23 9.66
N PHE A 337 -16.44 -9.43 9.89
CA PHE A 337 -17.18 -9.42 11.16
C PHE A 337 -18.11 -10.63 11.30
N ARG A 338 -18.94 -10.92 10.28
CA ARG A 338 -19.92 -12.02 10.34
C ARG A 338 -19.29 -13.40 10.52
N LYS A 339 -18.10 -13.62 9.97
CA LYS A 339 -17.37 -14.91 10.08
C LYS A 339 -16.44 -14.96 11.30
N GLY A 340 -16.36 -13.89 12.09
CA GLY A 340 -15.54 -13.86 13.31
C GLY A 340 -14.04 -13.79 13.06
N ILE A 341 -13.60 -13.45 11.83
CA ILE A 341 -12.18 -13.32 11.47
C ILE A 341 -11.51 -12.23 12.33
N TYR A 342 -12.27 -11.18 12.62
CA TYR A 342 -11.90 -10.06 13.47
C TYR A 342 -11.39 -10.43 14.87
N LYS A 343 -11.67 -11.65 15.35
CA LYS A 343 -11.16 -12.15 16.64
C LYS A 343 -9.75 -12.73 16.52
N LYS A 344 -9.35 -13.15 15.31
CA LYS A 344 -8.09 -13.86 15.04
C LYS A 344 -6.97 -12.92 14.63
N THR A 345 -7.30 -11.81 13.98
CA THR A 345 -6.33 -10.88 13.37
C THR A 345 -6.94 -9.49 13.21
N VAL A 346 -6.12 -8.46 13.27
CA VAL A 346 -6.50 -7.07 12.95
C VAL A 346 -5.80 -6.55 11.70
N PHE A 347 -4.64 -7.12 11.33
CA PHE A 347 -3.78 -6.64 10.25
C PHE A 347 -4.51 -6.27 8.93
N PRO A 348 -5.39 -7.12 8.34
CA PRO A 348 -6.09 -6.78 7.10
C PRO A 348 -7.03 -5.59 7.25
N LEU A 349 -7.63 -5.43 8.43
CA LEU A 349 -8.52 -4.32 8.73
C LEU A 349 -7.74 -3.01 8.85
N ILE A 350 -6.54 -3.04 9.45
CA ILE A 350 -5.64 -1.88 9.49
C ILE A 350 -5.31 -1.41 8.07
N LEU A 351 -4.97 -2.36 7.19
CA LEU A 351 -4.65 -2.09 5.79
C LEU A 351 -5.85 -1.52 5.01
N MET A 352 -7.06 -2.03 5.25
CA MET A 352 -8.28 -1.44 4.69
C MET A 352 -8.49 0.00 5.14
N VAL A 353 -8.38 0.29 6.44
CA VAL A 353 -8.52 1.66 6.97
C VAL A 353 -7.44 2.56 6.38
N SER A 354 -6.20 2.09 6.32
CA SER A 354 -5.07 2.77 5.70
C SER A 354 -5.38 3.12 4.23
N GLY A 355 -5.83 2.17 3.40
CA GLY A 355 -6.18 2.44 2.00
C GLY A 355 -7.38 3.38 1.83
N LEU A 356 -8.44 3.20 2.60
CA LEU A 356 -9.63 4.08 2.56
C LEU A 356 -9.29 5.51 2.98
N SER A 357 -8.46 5.67 4.02
CA SER A 357 -7.94 6.98 4.42
C SER A 357 -7.06 7.61 3.35
N SER A 358 -6.35 6.82 2.54
CA SER A 358 -5.58 7.33 1.40
C SER A 358 -6.49 7.89 0.29
N HIS A 359 -7.60 7.23 -0.03
CA HIS A 359 -8.60 7.77 -0.98
C HIS A 359 -9.11 9.14 -0.52
N ALA A 360 -9.45 9.24 0.77
CA ALA A 360 -9.85 10.52 1.35
C ALA A 360 -8.73 11.56 1.30
N LEU A 361 -7.49 11.18 1.61
CA LEU A 361 -6.34 12.10 1.58
C LEU A 361 -6.06 12.61 0.17
N VAL A 362 -6.10 11.73 -0.84
CA VAL A 362 -5.91 12.14 -2.24
C VAL A 362 -7.02 13.10 -2.67
N PHE A 363 -8.28 12.80 -2.36
CA PHE A 363 -9.39 13.71 -2.63
C PHE A 363 -9.20 15.07 -1.94
N LEU A 364 -8.88 15.07 -0.63
CA LEU A 364 -8.65 16.31 0.14
C LEU A 364 -7.47 17.14 -0.39
N SER A 365 -6.49 16.50 -1.03
CA SER A 365 -5.35 17.18 -1.66
C SER A 365 -5.60 17.65 -3.09
N ARG A 366 -6.65 17.16 -3.77
CA ARG A 366 -6.88 17.40 -5.21
C ARG A 366 -8.24 17.93 -5.60
N TYR A 367 -9.19 18.04 -4.67
CA TYR A 367 -10.52 18.56 -4.97
C TYR A 367 -10.47 19.97 -5.58
N ILE A 368 -9.49 20.79 -5.20
CA ILE A 368 -9.31 22.16 -5.73
C ILE A 368 -9.05 22.21 -7.24
N PHE A 369 -8.63 21.12 -7.88
CA PHE A 369 -8.37 21.08 -9.32
C PHE A 369 -9.59 20.67 -10.15
N LEU A 370 -10.67 20.20 -9.52
CA LEU A 370 -11.92 19.78 -10.18
C LEU A 370 -11.71 18.86 -11.39
N THR A 371 -10.67 18.03 -11.34
CA THR A 371 -10.24 17.16 -12.43
C THR A 371 -10.31 15.71 -11.96
N GLU A 372 -11.31 14.98 -12.43
CA GLU A 372 -11.65 13.62 -11.93
C GLU A 372 -10.53 12.60 -12.17
N ILE A 373 -9.74 12.80 -13.23
CA ILE A 373 -8.65 11.90 -13.64
C ILE A 373 -7.45 11.93 -12.69
N TYR A 374 -7.32 12.95 -11.82
CA TYR A 374 -6.28 12.93 -10.79
C TYR A 374 -6.39 11.68 -9.92
N ALA A 375 -7.61 11.22 -9.64
CA ALA A 375 -7.84 10.08 -8.76
C ALA A 375 -7.20 8.78 -9.26
N TRP A 376 -6.99 8.60 -10.56
CA TRP A 376 -6.43 7.36 -11.11
C TRP A 376 -4.96 7.48 -11.54
N GLN A 377 -4.28 8.59 -11.24
CA GLN A 377 -2.87 8.78 -11.61
C GLN A 377 -1.96 7.75 -10.94
N SER A 378 -0.91 7.34 -11.66
CA SER A 378 0.03 6.32 -11.22
C SER A 378 0.70 6.67 -9.88
N ARG A 379 1.04 7.94 -9.66
CA ARG A 379 1.63 8.44 -8.40
C ARG A 379 0.82 8.13 -7.13
N TYR A 380 -0.49 7.93 -7.22
CA TYR A 380 -1.35 7.60 -6.07
C TYR A 380 -1.51 6.09 -5.84
N SER A 381 -1.13 5.25 -6.80
CA SER A 381 -1.29 3.79 -6.71
C SER A 381 -0.59 3.19 -5.49
N LEU A 382 0.58 3.72 -5.09
CA LEU A 382 1.26 3.32 -3.85
C LEU A 382 0.39 3.57 -2.61
N GLN A 383 -0.34 4.69 -2.57
CA GLN A 383 -1.16 5.07 -1.42
C GLN A 383 -2.43 4.22 -1.29
N TYR A 384 -3.01 3.79 -2.41
CA TYR A 384 -4.22 2.97 -2.46
C TYR A 384 -3.97 1.48 -2.19
N MET A 385 -2.78 1.00 -2.58
CA MET A 385 -2.36 -0.40 -2.44
C MET A 385 -2.62 -1.06 -1.06
N PRO A 386 -2.44 -0.42 0.11
CA PRO A 386 -2.77 -1.03 1.39
C PRO A 386 -4.22 -1.52 1.44
N GLY A 387 -5.17 -0.75 0.92
CA GLY A 387 -6.58 -1.12 0.86
C GLY A 387 -6.77 -2.45 0.13
N VAL A 388 -6.17 -2.56 -1.06
CA VAL A 388 -6.26 -3.74 -1.93
C VAL A 388 -5.62 -4.96 -1.26
N LEU A 389 -4.45 -4.78 -0.64
CA LEU A 389 -3.79 -5.86 0.09
C LEU A 389 -4.66 -6.35 1.25
N GLY A 390 -5.27 -5.43 2.03
CA GLY A 390 -6.23 -5.76 3.08
C GLY A 390 -7.45 -6.50 2.55
N LEU A 391 -8.01 -6.05 1.42
CA LEU A 391 -9.14 -6.68 0.74
C LEU A 391 -8.83 -8.14 0.36
N ILE A 392 -7.72 -8.36 -0.37
CA ILE A 392 -7.28 -9.69 -0.79
C ILE A 392 -7.01 -10.57 0.42
N MET A 393 -6.46 -10.01 1.51
CA MET A 393 -6.23 -10.76 2.74
C MET A 393 -7.51 -11.26 3.39
N ILE A 394 -8.57 -10.45 3.45
CA ILE A 394 -9.84 -10.89 4.02
C ILE A 394 -10.43 -12.02 3.19
N TYR A 395 -10.44 -11.91 1.87
CA TYR A 395 -10.89 -12.99 0.99
C TYR A 395 -10.02 -14.25 1.10
N GLY A 396 -8.69 -14.09 1.24
CA GLY A 396 -7.78 -15.20 1.49
C GLY A 396 -8.07 -15.92 2.81
N LEU A 397 -8.35 -15.16 3.88
CA LEU A 397 -8.73 -15.71 5.19
C LEU A 397 -10.09 -16.42 5.14
N LEU A 398 -11.05 -15.91 4.37
CA LEU A 398 -12.33 -16.57 4.15
C LEU A 398 -12.15 -17.92 3.46
N PHE A 399 -11.26 -18.00 2.46
CA PHE A 399 -10.90 -19.26 1.83
C PHE A 399 -10.23 -20.21 2.83
N THR A 400 -9.24 -19.74 3.60
CA THR A 400 -8.52 -20.57 4.57
C THR A 400 -9.47 -21.15 5.62
N ASP A 401 -10.37 -20.33 6.20
CA ASP A 401 -11.36 -20.79 7.17
C ASP A 401 -12.32 -21.83 6.57
N TRP A 402 -12.74 -21.63 5.32
CA TRP A 402 -13.57 -22.60 4.59
C TRP A 402 -12.82 -23.93 4.36
N TYR A 403 -11.58 -23.85 3.88
CA TYR A 403 -10.77 -25.02 3.54
C TYR A 403 -10.44 -25.87 4.77
N GLU A 404 -10.14 -25.23 5.90
CA GLU A 404 -9.88 -25.94 7.16
C GLU A 404 -11.11 -26.70 7.67
N ARG A 405 -12.31 -26.09 7.58
CA ARG A 405 -13.58 -26.79 7.89
C ARG A 405 -13.83 -27.96 6.94
N TYR A 406 -13.56 -27.78 5.66
CA TYR A 406 -13.69 -28.83 4.65
C TYR A 406 -12.76 -30.02 4.94
N LEU A 407 -11.50 -29.77 5.28
CA LEU A 407 -10.54 -30.83 5.62
C LEU A 407 -10.99 -31.64 6.85
N VAL A 408 -11.45 -30.97 7.90
CA VAL A 408 -11.97 -31.66 9.09
C VAL A 408 -13.22 -32.48 8.77
N TYR A 409 -14.13 -31.94 7.96
CA TYR A 409 -15.30 -32.68 7.50
C TYR A 409 -14.88 -33.94 6.73
N ARG A 410 -13.99 -33.81 5.73
CA ARG A 410 -13.49 -34.92 4.91
C ARG A 410 -12.76 -35.97 5.73
N HIS A 411 -12.00 -35.57 6.74
CA HIS A 411 -11.30 -36.51 7.63
C HIS A 411 -12.28 -37.26 8.54
N LYS A 412 -13.33 -36.61 9.04
CA LYS A 412 -14.42 -37.29 9.78
C LYS A 412 -15.17 -38.25 8.87
N GLU A 413 -15.43 -37.87 7.62
CA GLU A 413 -16.11 -38.70 6.62
C GLU A 413 -15.33 -39.99 6.30
N LYS A 414 -13.99 -39.90 6.14
CA LYS A 414 -13.13 -41.08 5.94
C LYS A 414 -13.18 -42.10 7.07
N ARG A 415 -13.56 -41.70 8.29
CA ARG A 415 -13.72 -42.61 9.45
C ARG A 415 -15.12 -43.21 9.58
N LEU A 416 -16.09 -42.78 8.77
CA LEU A 416 -17.44 -43.35 8.75
C LEU A 416 -17.49 -44.58 7.84
N GLU A 417 -18.43 -45.49 8.11
CA GLU A 417 -18.73 -46.63 7.24
C GLU A 417 -19.33 -46.19 5.89
N PRO A 418 -19.17 -46.98 4.81
CA PRO A 418 -19.59 -46.60 3.46
C PRO A 418 -21.06 -46.17 3.33
N GLU A 419 -21.98 -46.85 4.03
CA GLU A 419 -23.41 -46.50 4.01
C GLU A 419 -23.73 -45.19 4.75
N SER A 420 -23.05 -44.95 5.87
CA SER A 420 -23.22 -43.71 6.65
C SER A 420 -22.52 -42.51 6.01
N ARG A 421 -21.54 -42.72 5.11
CA ARG A 421 -20.99 -41.66 4.23
C ARG A 421 -22.04 -41.13 3.24
N LYS A 422 -22.79 -42.02 2.55
CA LYS A 422 -23.84 -41.61 1.59
C LYS A 422 -24.96 -40.79 2.26
N ARG A 423 -25.35 -41.14 3.48
CA ARG A 423 -26.40 -40.40 4.24
C ARG A 423 -25.93 -39.06 4.82
N ARG A 424 -24.64 -38.89 5.09
CA ARG A 424 -24.09 -37.73 5.82
C ARG A 424 -23.40 -36.70 4.93
N ARG A 425 -23.56 -36.81 3.59
CA ARG A 425 -23.14 -35.80 2.62
C ARG A 425 -23.87 -34.49 2.92
N SER A 426 -23.26 -33.66 3.75
CA SER A 426 -23.76 -32.32 4.05
C SER A 426 -23.35 -31.46 2.87
N ASN A 427 -24.33 -31.11 2.03
CA ASN A 427 -24.09 -30.12 1.00
C ASN A 427 -23.66 -28.83 1.69
N PRO A 428 -22.51 -28.23 1.29
CA PRO A 428 -22.14 -26.92 1.80
C PRO A 428 -23.29 -25.97 1.49
N GLY A 429 -23.82 -25.31 2.53
CA GLY A 429 -24.94 -24.38 2.36
C GLY A 429 -24.59 -23.30 1.34
N VAL A 430 -25.59 -22.79 0.61
CA VAL A 430 -25.44 -21.82 -0.49
C VAL A 430 -24.53 -20.64 -0.11
N LEU A 431 -24.69 -20.11 1.11
CA LEU A 431 -23.86 -19.01 1.62
C LEU A 431 -22.35 -19.35 1.67
N SER A 432 -22.00 -20.61 1.95
CA SER A 432 -20.63 -21.11 1.97
C SER A 432 -20.02 -21.14 0.56
N LEU A 433 -20.80 -21.58 -0.43
CA LEU A 433 -20.39 -21.60 -1.84
C LEU A 433 -20.21 -20.19 -2.39
N VAL A 434 -21.12 -19.26 -2.06
CA VAL A 434 -21.01 -17.85 -2.43
C VAL A 434 -19.75 -17.21 -1.81
N CYS A 435 -19.47 -17.46 -0.53
CA CYS A 435 -18.25 -16.97 0.11
C CYS A 435 -16.99 -17.52 -0.59
N LEU A 436 -16.99 -18.80 -0.96
CA LEU A 436 -15.88 -19.43 -1.65
C LEU A 436 -15.67 -18.85 -3.06
N PHE A 437 -16.75 -18.60 -3.79
CA PHE A 437 -16.70 -17.97 -5.10
C PHE A 437 -15.98 -16.62 -5.01
N PHE A 438 -16.42 -15.72 -4.13
CA PHE A 438 -15.76 -14.42 -3.97
C PHE A 438 -14.33 -14.54 -3.43
N ALA A 439 -14.08 -15.49 -2.52
CA ALA A 439 -12.75 -15.73 -1.97
C ALA A 439 -11.71 -16.15 -3.03
N LEU A 440 -12.16 -16.64 -4.19
CA LEU A 440 -11.31 -16.95 -5.35
C LEU A 440 -11.40 -15.89 -6.45
N ALA A 441 -12.61 -15.43 -6.79
CA ALA A 441 -12.86 -14.49 -7.86
C ALA A 441 -12.13 -13.16 -7.65
N ILE A 442 -12.12 -12.64 -6.42
CA ILE A 442 -11.48 -11.36 -6.11
C ILE A 442 -9.95 -11.43 -6.25
N PRO A 443 -9.23 -12.38 -5.62
CA PRO A 443 -7.79 -12.53 -5.90
C PRO A 443 -7.49 -12.71 -7.39
N VAL A 444 -8.28 -13.51 -8.12
CA VAL A 444 -8.07 -13.75 -9.55
C VAL A 444 -8.28 -12.48 -10.38
N SER A 445 -9.28 -11.65 -10.07
CA SER A 445 -9.52 -10.40 -10.80
C SER A 445 -8.35 -9.42 -10.63
N PHE A 446 -7.81 -9.30 -9.40
CA PHE A 446 -6.62 -8.46 -9.15
C PHE A 446 -5.35 -9.01 -9.81
N ILE A 447 -5.19 -10.33 -9.90
CA ILE A 447 -4.11 -10.93 -10.71
C ILE A 447 -4.28 -10.53 -12.17
N ALA A 448 -5.47 -10.71 -12.75
CA ALA A 448 -5.73 -10.37 -14.15
C ALA A 448 -5.48 -8.88 -14.44
N GLY A 449 -6.02 -8.00 -13.61
CA GLY A 449 -5.83 -6.54 -13.76
C GLY A 449 -4.36 -6.11 -13.62
N THR A 450 -3.62 -6.74 -12.71
CA THR A 450 -2.17 -6.53 -12.56
C THR A 450 -1.40 -7.02 -13.78
N LEU A 451 -1.74 -8.20 -14.34
CA LEU A 451 -1.07 -8.73 -15.53
C LEU A 451 -1.33 -7.86 -16.76
N VAL A 452 -2.55 -7.36 -16.94
CA VAL A 452 -2.89 -6.41 -18.01
C VAL A 452 -2.08 -5.12 -17.86
N THR A 453 -2.09 -4.54 -16.66
CA THR A 453 -1.29 -3.34 -16.34
C THR A 453 0.19 -3.57 -16.60
N GLY A 454 0.74 -4.68 -16.09
CA GLY A 454 2.15 -5.01 -16.24
C GLY A 454 2.55 -5.22 -17.70
N ARG A 455 1.70 -5.87 -18.50
CA ARG A 455 1.94 -6.06 -19.94
C ARG A 455 1.99 -4.73 -20.69
N LEU A 456 1.01 -3.85 -20.47
CA LEU A 456 0.97 -2.53 -21.07
C LEU A 456 2.22 -1.73 -20.68
N GLU A 457 2.54 -1.74 -19.39
CA GLU A 457 3.64 -0.96 -18.85
C GLU A 457 5.01 -1.48 -19.33
N MET A 458 5.20 -2.79 -19.40
CA MET A 458 6.39 -3.39 -20.02
C MET A 458 6.52 -3.06 -21.50
N SER A 459 5.40 -2.92 -22.23
CA SER A 459 5.45 -2.46 -23.64
C SER A 459 5.80 -0.97 -23.76
N ASN A 460 5.50 -0.17 -22.73
CA ASN A 460 5.85 1.24 -22.67
C ASN A 460 7.32 1.49 -22.28
N MET A 461 7.98 0.50 -21.67
CA MET A 461 9.35 0.59 -21.18
C MET A 461 10.36 1.20 -22.16
N PRO A 462 10.42 0.83 -23.46
CA PRO A 462 11.34 1.47 -24.40
C PRO A 462 11.05 2.96 -24.63
N TYR A 463 9.77 3.33 -24.74
CA TYR A 463 9.37 4.73 -24.94
C TYR A 463 9.69 5.59 -23.71
N ARG A 464 9.55 5.03 -22.51
CA ARG A 464 9.98 5.71 -21.29
C ARG A 464 11.48 5.94 -21.29
N LYS A 465 12.25 4.95 -21.72
CA LYS A 465 13.70 5.09 -21.81
C LYS A 465 14.10 6.19 -22.79
N ILE A 466 13.47 6.24 -23.97
CA ILE A 466 13.68 7.31 -24.96
C ILE A 466 13.36 8.69 -24.35
N TYR A 467 12.29 8.80 -23.57
CA TYR A 467 11.97 10.02 -22.85
C TYR A 467 13.06 10.44 -21.85
N PHE A 468 13.63 9.50 -21.10
CA PHE A 468 14.78 9.78 -20.24
C PHE A 468 16.06 10.10 -21.02
N GLU A 469 16.24 9.55 -22.23
CA GLU A 469 17.32 9.90 -23.14
C GLU A 469 17.20 11.36 -23.62
N SER A 470 15.99 11.83 -23.97
CA SER A 470 15.78 13.23 -24.34
C SER A 470 16.03 14.20 -23.19
N ILE A 471 15.68 13.83 -21.94
CA ILE A 471 16.01 14.65 -20.77
C ILE A 471 17.53 14.76 -20.60
N ARG A 472 18.24 13.63 -20.76
CA ARG A 472 19.71 13.61 -20.64
C ARG A 472 20.37 14.46 -21.72
N GLU A 473 19.89 14.37 -22.96
CA GLU A 473 20.40 15.18 -24.08
C GLU A 473 20.17 16.67 -23.82
N ALA A 474 18.95 17.05 -23.41
CA ALA A 474 18.63 18.43 -23.05
C ALA A 474 19.44 18.93 -21.85
N ALA A 475 19.75 18.08 -20.87
CA ALA A 475 20.61 18.46 -19.75
C ALA A 475 22.04 18.76 -20.18
N LEU A 476 22.58 18.02 -21.15
CA LEU A 476 23.94 18.21 -21.66
C LEU A 476 24.05 19.41 -22.62
N ASN A 477 22.96 19.77 -23.29
CA ASN A 477 22.90 20.83 -24.29
C ASN A 477 21.87 21.92 -23.91
N VAL A 478 21.81 22.30 -22.63
CA VAL A 478 20.73 23.13 -22.08
C VAL A 478 20.57 24.49 -22.77
N ASP A 479 21.65 25.02 -23.33
CA ASP A 479 21.68 26.32 -24.03
C ASP A 479 21.09 26.24 -25.45
N ASP A 480 20.94 25.05 -26.02
CA ASP A 480 20.40 24.84 -27.37
C ASP A 480 18.85 24.82 -27.39
N TYR A 481 18.21 24.79 -26.22
CA TYR A 481 16.75 24.68 -26.09
C TYR A 481 16.11 26.00 -25.65
N THR A 482 14.93 26.25 -26.20
CA THR A 482 14.07 27.38 -25.80
C THR A 482 13.50 27.18 -24.39
N ASP A 483 13.02 28.28 -23.79
CA ASP A 483 12.43 28.24 -22.45
C ASP A 483 11.22 27.30 -22.35
N ASP A 484 10.37 27.29 -23.38
CA ASP A 484 9.17 26.44 -23.43
C ASP A 484 9.55 24.96 -23.57
N GLU A 485 10.56 24.65 -24.38
CA GLU A 485 11.09 23.29 -24.53
C GLU A 485 11.68 22.77 -23.22
N LEU A 486 12.47 23.60 -22.53
CA LEU A 486 13.06 23.21 -21.24
C LEU A 486 11.98 22.95 -20.18
N ASN A 487 10.97 23.82 -20.09
CA ASN A 487 9.86 23.62 -19.15
C ASN A 487 9.11 22.31 -19.43
N ALA A 488 8.89 21.99 -20.72
CA ALA A 488 8.22 20.76 -21.14
C ALA A 488 9.07 19.51 -20.88
N ILE A 489 10.33 19.49 -21.31
CA ILE A 489 11.24 18.34 -21.18
C ILE A 489 11.51 18.01 -19.71
N PHE A 490 11.75 19.03 -18.88
CA PHE A 490 12.02 18.83 -17.46
C PHE A 490 10.76 18.79 -16.59
N GLU A 491 9.55 18.88 -17.17
CA GLU A 491 8.27 18.93 -16.45
C GLU A 491 8.25 19.97 -15.30
N TYR A 492 8.84 21.15 -15.52
CA TYR A 492 9.02 22.16 -14.48
C TYR A 492 8.50 23.54 -14.90
N ASN A 493 7.20 23.77 -14.67
CA ASN A 493 6.48 24.98 -15.11
C ASN A 493 6.70 26.23 -14.23
N HIS A 494 7.82 26.34 -13.52
CA HIS A 494 8.14 27.52 -12.68
C HIS A 494 9.27 28.38 -13.26
N GLY A 495 9.59 28.21 -14.54
CA GLY A 495 10.49 29.05 -15.32
C GLY A 495 11.80 28.35 -15.71
N ALA A 496 12.16 28.46 -16.99
CA ALA A 496 13.34 27.83 -17.57
C ALA A 496 14.66 28.30 -16.94
N ASN A 497 14.71 29.53 -16.43
CA ASN A 497 15.85 30.05 -15.67
C ASN A 497 16.22 29.17 -14.46
N LYS A 498 15.23 28.59 -13.79
CA LYS A 498 15.46 27.66 -12.67
C LYS A 498 15.96 26.31 -13.15
N VAL A 499 15.55 25.87 -14.34
CA VAL A 499 16.10 24.67 -14.99
C VAL A 499 17.57 24.90 -15.31
N ARG A 500 17.90 25.98 -16.04
CA ARG A 500 19.30 26.32 -16.38
C ARG A 500 20.19 26.46 -15.15
N HIS A 501 19.72 27.15 -14.11
CA HIS A 501 20.46 27.27 -12.86
C HIS A 501 20.70 25.90 -12.19
N ALA A 502 19.69 25.01 -12.16
CA ALA A 502 19.87 23.67 -11.62
C ALA A 502 20.91 22.86 -12.41
N ILE A 503 20.88 22.95 -13.75
CA ILE A 503 21.86 22.28 -14.61
C ILE A 503 23.27 22.83 -14.37
N SER A 504 23.44 24.16 -14.27
CA SER A 504 24.73 24.79 -13.91
C SER A 504 25.27 24.27 -12.58
N VAL A 505 24.43 24.19 -11.54
CA VAL A 505 24.84 23.64 -10.24
C VAL A 505 25.35 22.19 -10.37
N LEU A 506 24.69 21.36 -11.17
CA LEU A 506 25.16 19.99 -11.40
C LEU A 506 26.48 19.95 -12.17
N GLN A 507 26.63 20.80 -13.18
CA GLN A 507 27.84 20.89 -14.00
C GLN A 507 29.04 21.36 -13.18
N ASP A 508 28.89 22.46 -12.42
CA ASP A 508 29.94 23.06 -11.59
C ASP A 508 30.46 22.08 -10.52
N ASN A 509 29.57 21.21 -10.02
CA ASN A 509 29.89 20.23 -8.99
C ASN A 509 30.17 18.82 -9.56
N LYS A 510 30.18 18.63 -10.88
CA LYS A 510 30.39 17.33 -11.56
C LYS A 510 29.45 16.23 -11.05
N LEU A 511 28.17 16.55 -10.93
CA LEU A 511 27.13 15.65 -10.40
C LEU A 511 26.25 15.08 -11.52
N ASN A 512 25.61 13.94 -11.24
CA ASN A 512 24.64 13.27 -12.09
C ASN A 512 25.17 13.02 -13.52
N VAL A 513 24.52 13.56 -14.57
CA VAL A 513 24.96 13.41 -15.97
C VAL A 513 26.35 14.00 -16.26
N PHE A 514 26.88 14.86 -15.38
CA PHE A 514 28.20 15.50 -15.51
C PHE A 514 29.30 14.81 -14.68
N ARG A 515 29.01 13.69 -14.02
CA ARG A 515 30.04 12.94 -13.29
C ARG A 515 31.10 12.39 -14.24
N GLU A 516 32.36 12.45 -13.83
CA GLU A 516 33.43 11.73 -14.52
C GLU A 516 33.19 10.22 -14.33
N GLY A 517 33.32 9.46 -15.43
CA GLY A 517 32.97 8.04 -15.51
C GLY A 517 33.86 7.11 -14.72
#